data_AF-A0A163PMA9-F1
#
_entry.id   AF-A0A163PMA9-F1
#
_cell.length_a   1.000
_cell.length_b   1.000
_cell.length_c   1.000
_cell.angle_alpha   90.00
_cell.angle_beta   90.00
_cell.angle_gamma   90.00
#
_symmetry.space_group_name_H-M   'P 1'
#
loop_
_entity.id
_entity.type
_entity.pdbx_description
1 polymer ?
#
loop_
_entity_poly.entity_id
_entity_poly.type
_entity_poly.pdbx_seq_one_letter_code
_entity_poly.pdbx_strand_id
1 'polypeptide(L)'
;MDKTDEKKVNWFVRILLIIFILYLFAIITAGFLMGTPTYSLTPEYITLFILITLLILSESFDNLSMGKYLSLSREINEKKEEIIEAKKENADLREHIIKMTTLINQNQHQTNNTINGVTPELLQMLGVIKADEHKEPESDNESSTLSDTTTSDLSGSITVTEPKKPEFSKRYFYKFTEKESIDQYLTKHQIPEVNIIREVQFAPAFQGLDPIMERKIIFDAYLKTDIKEFFFEVLLTISPMTLDRIYVQLSKINYYSKAKHIKAQLILLIPEFPAEYEGRQHIRPERIIEAFQPAISNDLIRIEIVQFTLEDIDRWKKELNN
;
A
#
# COMPACT_ATOMS: atom_id res chain seq x y z
N MET A 1 4.50 31.67 -20.97
CA MET A 1 4.74 33.12 -20.97
C MET A 1 3.83 33.70 -22.02
N ASP A 2 2.59 33.97 -21.64
CA ASP A 2 1.61 34.61 -22.52
C ASP A 2 0.91 35.65 -21.66
N LYS A 3 1.35 36.91 -21.82
CA LYS A 3 0.77 38.06 -21.13
C LYS A 3 -0.33 38.59 -22.04
N THR A 4 -1.55 38.13 -21.83
CA THR A 4 -2.73 38.82 -22.36
C THR A 4 -2.89 40.12 -21.58
N ASP A 5 -2.59 41.23 -22.26
CA ASP A 5 -2.77 42.58 -21.72
C ASP A 5 -4.23 42.81 -21.30
N GLU A 6 -4.45 42.99 -20.00
CA GLU A 6 -5.74 43.41 -19.47
C GLU A 6 -6.04 44.83 -19.95
N LYS A 7 -6.97 44.94 -20.91
CA LYS A 7 -7.43 46.23 -21.44
C LYS A 7 -8.18 46.99 -20.33
N LYS A 8 -7.45 47.89 -19.66
CA LYS A 8 -7.97 48.73 -18.58
C LYS A 8 -9.20 49.52 -19.06
N VAL A 9 -10.35 49.30 -18.42
CA VAL A 9 -11.60 49.98 -18.77
C VAL A 9 -11.49 51.45 -18.42
N ASN A 10 -11.52 52.30 -19.44
CA ASN A 10 -11.43 53.76 -19.28
C ASN A 10 -12.78 54.32 -18.83
N TRP A 11 -13.03 54.29 -17.52
CA TRP A 11 -14.20 54.87 -16.86
C TRP A 11 -14.50 56.32 -17.28
N PHE A 12 -13.46 57.09 -17.61
CA PHE A 12 -13.59 58.44 -18.15
C PHE A 12 -14.41 58.50 -19.45
N VAL A 13 -14.14 57.60 -20.41
CA VAL A 13 -14.83 57.56 -21.70
C VAL A 13 -16.29 57.14 -21.50
N ARG A 14 -16.54 56.20 -20.57
CA ARG A 14 -17.90 55.76 -20.23
C ARG A 14 -18.74 56.87 -19.60
N ILE A 15 -18.17 57.61 -18.63
CA ILE A 15 -18.85 58.77 -18.02
C ILE A 15 -19.13 59.83 -19.10
N LEU A 16 -18.16 60.11 -19.97
CA LEU A 16 -18.31 61.07 -21.05
C LEU A 16 -19.43 60.65 -22.03
N LEU A 17 -19.55 59.35 -22.33
CA LEU A 17 -20.59 58.81 -23.20
C LEU A 17 -21.98 58.92 -22.55
N ILE A 18 -22.12 58.63 -21.26
CA ILE A 18 -23.39 58.82 -20.52
C ILE A 18 -23.82 60.29 -20.54
N ILE A 19 -22.88 61.21 -20.27
CA ILE A 19 -23.14 62.66 -20.33
C ILE A 19 -23.54 63.07 -21.75
N PHE A 20 -22.92 62.50 -22.78
CA PHE A 20 -23.25 62.79 -24.18
C PHE A 20 -24.65 62.29 -24.57
N ILE A 21 -25.07 61.11 -24.08
CA ILE A 21 -26.46 60.61 -24.28
C ILE A 21 -27.46 61.54 -23.59
N LEU A 22 -27.21 61.93 -22.34
CA LEU A 22 -28.07 62.87 -21.62
C LEU A 22 -28.16 64.22 -22.32
N TYR A 23 -27.04 64.70 -22.86
CA TYR A 23 -26.99 65.93 -23.65
C TYR A 23 -27.81 65.83 -24.93
N LEU A 24 -27.69 64.74 -25.71
CA LEU A 24 -28.50 64.51 -26.90
C LEU A 24 -29.99 64.44 -26.56
N PHE A 25 -30.35 63.74 -25.47
CA PHE A 25 -31.73 63.68 -25.00
C PHE A 25 -32.27 65.05 -24.58
N ALA A 26 -31.44 65.89 -23.94
CA ALA A 26 -31.80 67.26 -23.59
C ALA A 26 -32.00 68.15 -24.84
N ILE A 27 -31.18 67.98 -25.88
CA ILE A 27 -31.38 68.70 -27.16
C ILE A 27 -32.67 68.27 -27.84
N ILE A 28 -32.97 66.96 -27.87
CA ILE A 28 -34.21 66.46 -28.46
C ILE A 28 -35.42 67.02 -27.72
N THR A 29 -35.41 66.95 -26.39
CA THR A 29 -36.52 67.44 -25.57
C THR A 29 -36.69 68.96 -25.65
N ALA A 30 -35.59 69.72 -25.62
CA ALA A 30 -35.63 71.18 -25.80
C ALA A 30 -36.07 71.58 -27.22
N GLY A 31 -35.55 70.93 -28.25
CA GLY A 31 -35.92 71.18 -29.65
C GLY A 31 -37.36 70.79 -29.96
N PHE A 32 -37.86 69.72 -29.34
CA PHE A 32 -39.25 69.29 -29.45
C PHE A 32 -40.24 70.21 -28.73
N LEU A 33 -39.84 70.79 -27.58
CA LEU A 33 -40.71 71.62 -26.74
C LEU A 33 -40.64 73.13 -27.08
N MET A 34 -39.49 73.64 -27.50
CA MET A 34 -39.26 75.07 -27.81
C MET A 34 -39.16 75.37 -29.32
N GLY A 35 -39.17 74.34 -30.18
CA GLY A 35 -39.10 74.51 -31.63
C GLY A 35 -40.42 74.98 -32.26
N THR A 36 -40.31 75.82 -33.29
CA THR A 36 -41.44 76.23 -34.15
C THR A 36 -41.31 75.51 -35.50
N PRO A 37 -42.24 74.65 -35.95
CA PRO A 37 -43.56 74.32 -35.41
C PRO A 37 -43.53 73.27 -34.28
N THR A 38 -44.41 73.48 -33.29
CA THR A 38 -44.51 72.65 -32.08
C THR A 38 -44.88 71.21 -32.43
N TYR A 39 -44.22 70.23 -31.79
CA TYR A 39 -44.54 68.80 -31.87
C TYR A 39 -44.40 68.13 -33.25
N SER A 40 -43.56 68.65 -34.15
CA SER A 40 -43.28 67.99 -35.43
C SER A 40 -42.07 67.04 -35.34
N LEU A 41 -42.29 65.76 -35.68
CA LEU A 41 -41.22 64.76 -35.82
C LEU A 41 -40.53 64.96 -37.17
N THR A 42 -39.55 65.84 -37.20
CA THR A 42 -38.73 66.04 -38.40
C THR A 42 -37.75 64.86 -38.59
N PRO A 43 -37.32 64.57 -39.84
CA PRO A 43 -36.40 63.47 -40.13
C PRO A 43 -35.10 63.54 -39.31
N GLU A 44 -34.64 64.73 -38.95
CA GLU A 44 -33.45 64.95 -38.14
C GLU A 44 -33.59 64.30 -36.75
N TYR A 45 -34.75 64.44 -36.09
CA TYR A 45 -34.99 63.80 -34.79
C TYR A 45 -35.02 62.28 -34.88
N ILE A 46 -35.56 61.73 -35.98
CA ILE A 46 -35.62 60.28 -36.21
C ILE A 46 -34.20 59.72 -36.35
N THR A 47 -33.33 60.39 -37.13
CA THR A 47 -31.92 59.97 -37.26
C THR A 47 -31.18 60.02 -35.93
N LEU A 48 -31.46 61.02 -35.10
CA LEU A 48 -30.85 61.17 -33.78
C LEU A 48 -31.30 60.07 -32.82
N PHE A 49 -32.58 59.68 -32.85
CA PHE A 49 -33.09 58.55 -32.08
C PHE A 49 -32.41 57.24 -32.46
N ILE A 50 -32.23 56.97 -33.75
CA ILE A 50 -31.52 55.77 -34.25
C ILE A 50 -30.06 55.76 -33.78
N LEU A 51 -29.40 56.92 -33.81
CA LEU A 51 -28.03 57.06 -33.30
C LEU A 51 -27.95 56.74 -31.81
N ILE A 52 -28.89 57.23 -31.01
CA ILE A 52 -28.96 56.97 -29.57
C ILE A 52 -29.19 55.48 -29.29
N THR A 53 -30.11 54.82 -29.99
CA THR A 53 -30.34 53.37 -29.80
C THR A 53 -29.11 52.56 -30.17
N LEU A 54 -28.41 52.90 -31.24
CA LEU A 54 -27.19 52.20 -31.65
C LEU A 54 -26.06 52.37 -30.62
N LEU A 55 -25.93 53.56 -30.05
CA LEU A 55 -24.95 53.85 -28.99
C LEU A 55 -25.25 53.06 -27.71
N ILE A 56 -26.52 52.99 -27.30
CA ILE A 56 -26.96 52.22 -26.12
C ILE A 56 -26.73 50.71 -26.33
N LEU A 57 -26.99 50.21 -27.55
CA LEU A 57 -26.76 48.80 -27.87
C LEU A 57 -25.27 48.46 -27.79
N SER A 58 -24.40 49.33 -28.31
CA SER A 58 -22.95 49.17 -28.25
C SER A 58 -22.45 49.07 -26.80
N GLU A 59 -22.93 49.93 -25.91
CA GLU A 59 -22.56 49.88 -24.48
C GLU A 59 -23.14 48.64 -23.77
N SER A 60 -24.36 48.21 -24.13
CA SER A 60 -24.99 47.02 -23.56
C SER A 60 -24.23 45.74 -23.92
N PHE A 61 -23.69 45.64 -25.15
CA PHE A 61 -22.84 44.54 -25.58
C PHE A 61 -21.49 44.51 -24.83
N ASP A 62 -20.90 45.67 -24.56
CA ASP A 62 -19.65 45.77 -23.78
C ASP A 62 -19.84 45.37 -22.31
N ASN A 63 -20.97 45.73 -21.68
CA ASN A 63 -21.28 45.32 -20.31
C ASN A 63 -21.54 43.82 -20.16
N LEU A 64 -22.19 43.18 -21.14
CA LEU A 64 -22.36 41.72 -21.18
C LEU A 64 -21.02 40.98 -21.24
N SER A 65 -20.03 41.55 -21.93
CA SER A 65 -18.68 41.00 -22.04
C SER A 65 -17.89 41.13 -20.73
N MET A 66 -18.13 42.21 -19.97
CA MET A 66 -17.51 42.44 -18.65
C MET A 66 -17.91 41.37 -17.61
N GLY A 67 -19.18 40.95 -17.62
CA GLY A 67 -19.68 39.90 -16.72
C GLY A 67 -19.01 38.54 -16.97
N LYS A 68 -18.83 38.17 -18.24
CA LYS A 68 -18.08 36.96 -18.64
C LYS A 68 -16.60 37.04 -18.28
N TYR A 69 -15.99 38.22 -18.40
CA TYR A 69 -14.61 38.42 -18.00
C TYR A 69 -14.43 38.24 -16.48
N LEU A 70 -15.37 38.74 -15.69
CA LEU A 70 -15.30 38.67 -14.23
C LEU A 70 -15.52 37.23 -13.72
N SER A 71 -16.44 36.47 -14.33
CA SER A 71 -16.59 35.04 -14.02
C SER A 71 -15.35 34.24 -14.43
N LEU A 72 -14.78 34.52 -15.60
CA LEU A 72 -13.57 33.85 -16.08
C LEU A 72 -12.35 34.21 -15.23
N SER A 73 -12.23 35.46 -14.78
CA SER A 73 -11.17 35.92 -13.88
C SER A 73 -11.23 35.21 -12.53
N ARG A 74 -12.45 34.99 -12.00
CA ARG A 74 -12.65 34.21 -10.77
C ARG A 74 -12.23 32.76 -10.95
N GLU A 75 -12.67 32.10 -12.02
CA GLU A 75 -12.29 30.71 -12.32
C GLU A 75 -10.76 30.56 -12.53
N ILE A 76 -10.14 31.53 -13.20
CA ILE A 76 -8.67 31.57 -13.36
C ILE A 76 -7.95 31.72 -12.02
N ASN A 77 -8.49 32.53 -11.09
CA ASN A 77 -7.88 32.70 -9.78
C ASN A 77 -8.04 31.45 -8.90
N GLU A 78 -9.21 30.81 -8.90
CA GLU A 78 -9.45 29.54 -8.20
C GLU A 78 -8.50 28.44 -8.75
N LYS A 79 -8.39 28.31 -10.07
CA LYS A 79 -7.42 27.39 -10.73
C LYS A 79 -5.97 27.70 -10.39
N LYS A 80 -5.60 28.98 -10.23
CA LYS A 80 -4.23 29.38 -9.86
C LYS A 80 -3.92 29.00 -8.40
N GLU A 81 -4.88 29.16 -7.48
CA GLU A 81 -4.73 28.73 -6.09
C GLU A 81 -4.53 27.21 -6.01
N GLU A 82 -5.35 26.42 -6.71
CA GLU A 82 -5.18 24.96 -6.80
C GLU A 82 -3.79 24.56 -7.34
N ILE A 83 -3.29 25.25 -8.37
CA ILE A 83 -1.95 24.99 -8.91
C ILE A 83 -0.85 25.36 -7.90
N ILE A 84 -1.03 26.43 -7.11
CA ILE A 84 -0.07 26.84 -6.08
C ILE A 84 -0.04 25.81 -4.95
N GLU A 85 -1.20 25.36 -4.48
CA GLU A 85 -1.32 24.33 -3.46
C GLU A 85 -0.70 23.01 -3.92
N ALA A 86 -1.05 22.54 -5.13
CA ALA A 86 -0.47 21.34 -5.72
C ALA A 86 1.06 21.43 -5.90
N LYS A 87 1.58 22.61 -6.26
CA LYS A 87 3.04 22.84 -6.34
C LYS A 87 3.71 22.81 -4.97
N LYS A 88 3.05 23.35 -3.94
CA LYS A 88 3.53 23.32 -2.57
C LYS A 88 3.57 21.91 -2.04
N GLU A 89 2.50 21.12 -2.20
CA GLU A 89 2.48 19.71 -1.83
C GLU A 89 3.57 18.92 -2.56
N ASN A 90 3.79 19.17 -3.87
CA ASN A 90 4.86 18.52 -4.61
C ASN A 90 6.26 18.87 -4.07
N ALA A 91 6.47 20.12 -3.66
CA ALA A 91 7.73 20.56 -3.05
C ALA A 91 7.94 19.92 -1.68
N ASP A 92 6.91 19.87 -0.83
CA ASP A 92 6.94 19.25 0.50
C ASP A 92 7.20 17.74 0.39
N LEU A 93 6.56 17.05 -0.56
CA LEU A 93 6.81 15.64 -0.86
C LEU A 93 8.25 15.40 -1.33
N ARG A 94 8.79 16.27 -2.20
CA ARG A 94 10.20 16.19 -2.63
C ARG A 94 11.15 16.41 -1.46
N GLU A 95 10.85 17.34 -0.56
CA GLU A 95 11.64 17.59 0.64
C GLU A 95 11.61 16.36 1.57
N HIS A 96 10.45 15.73 1.78
CA HIS A 96 10.32 14.50 2.55
C HIS A 96 11.10 13.34 1.92
N ILE A 97 11.07 13.18 0.60
CA ILE A 97 11.87 12.17 -0.12
C ILE A 97 13.37 12.46 0.05
N ILE A 98 13.80 13.71 -0.07
CA ILE A 98 15.20 14.09 0.12
C ILE A 98 15.62 13.80 1.56
N LYS A 99 14.81 14.18 2.58
CA LYS A 99 15.07 13.87 3.99
C LYS A 99 15.19 12.37 4.25
N MET A 100 14.22 11.57 3.78
CA MET A 100 14.27 10.11 3.88
C MET A 100 15.50 9.53 3.19
N THR A 101 15.80 9.97 1.96
CA THR A 101 16.97 9.51 1.20
C THR A 101 18.27 9.89 1.88
N THR A 102 18.38 11.09 2.45
CA THR A 102 19.56 11.50 3.22
C THR A 102 19.71 10.71 4.52
N LEU A 103 18.62 10.41 5.22
CA LEU A 103 18.63 9.56 6.42
C LEU A 103 19.06 8.13 6.06
N ILE A 104 18.63 7.60 4.92
CA ILE A 104 19.03 6.28 4.41
C ILE A 104 20.51 6.29 4.00
N ASN A 105 20.96 7.31 3.25
CA ASN A 105 22.31 7.38 2.71
C ASN A 105 23.37 7.68 3.80
N GLN A 106 23.05 8.54 4.78
CA GLN A 106 23.92 8.79 5.93
C GLN A 106 24.05 7.56 6.83
N ASN A 107 23.00 6.75 6.99
CA ASN A 107 23.10 5.46 7.70
C ASN A 107 23.86 4.40 6.90
N GLN A 108 23.73 4.35 5.58
CA GLN A 108 24.51 3.41 4.73
C GLN A 108 26.02 3.73 4.72
N HIS A 109 26.42 4.99 4.88
CA HIS A 109 27.85 5.35 4.94
C HIS A 109 28.47 5.13 6.33
N GLN A 110 27.67 4.96 7.38
CA GLN A 110 28.15 4.58 8.72
C GLN A 110 28.23 3.07 8.95
N THR A 111 27.66 2.23 8.06
CA THR A 111 27.74 0.76 8.14
C THR A 111 28.97 0.15 7.47
N ASN A 112 29.95 0.96 7.04
CA ASN A 112 31.16 0.47 6.37
C ASN A 112 32.30 0.05 7.30
N ASN A 113 32.05 -0.22 8.58
CA ASN A 113 33.02 -0.93 9.39
C ASN A 113 32.36 -1.76 10.50
N THR A 114 32.70 -3.04 10.52
CA THR A 114 32.40 -4.05 11.54
C THR A 114 31.03 -4.73 11.39
N ILE A 115 30.98 -5.62 10.39
CA ILE A 115 30.18 -6.84 10.40
C ILE A 115 30.35 -7.53 11.76
N ASN A 116 29.25 -7.66 12.50
CA ASN A 116 28.91 -8.80 13.34
C ASN A 116 27.50 -8.61 13.90
N GLY A 117 26.52 -9.27 13.27
CA GLY A 117 25.17 -9.43 13.79
C GLY A 117 24.14 -8.42 13.28
N VAL A 118 23.01 -8.93 12.79
CA VAL A 118 21.79 -8.16 12.57
C VAL A 118 21.30 -7.67 13.94
N THR A 119 21.36 -6.37 14.22
CA THR A 119 20.92 -5.82 15.50
C THR A 119 19.38 -5.75 15.56
N PRO A 120 18.77 -5.86 16.76
CA PRO A 120 17.33 -5.68 16.94
C PRO A 120 16.81 -4.31 16.46
N GLU A 121 17.65 -3.28 16.51
CA GLU A 121 17.32 -1.92 16.01
C GLU A 121 17.21 -1.91 14.48
N LEU A 122 18.13 -2.58 13.76
CA LEU A 122 18.09 -2.74 12.31
C LEU A 122 16.80 -3.47 11.89
N LEU A 123 16.45 -4.54 12.61
CA LEU A 123 15.20 -5.28 12.44
C LEU A 123 13.95 -4.39 12.61
N GLN A 124 13.90 -3.60 13.68
CA GLN A 124 12.79 -2.69 13.91
C GLN A 124 12.66 -1.62 12.81
N MET A 125 13.78 -1.10 12.28
CA MET A 125 13.80 -0.22 11.11
C MET A 125 13.39 -0.93 9.81
N LEU A 126 13.68 -2.23 9.68
CA LEU A 126 13.16 -3.10 8.64
C LEU A 126 11.70 -3.51 8.87
N GLY A 127 11.05 -3.03 9.92
CA GLY A 127 9.65 -3.37 10.18
C GLY A 127 9.43 -4.85 10.47
N VAL A 128 10.49 -5.60 10.78
CA VAL A 128 10.50 -7.05 11.02
C VAL A 128 11.39 -7.30 12.22
N ILE A 129 10.88 -7.90 13.30
CA ILE A 129 11.61 -8.16 14.54
C ILE A 129 11.76 -9.66 14.73
N LYS A 130 12.84 -10.12 15.35
CA LYS A 130 12.94 -11.51 15.79
C LYS A 130 11.82 -11.81 16.80
N ALA A 131 11.21 -12.97 16.72
CA ALA A 131 10.21 -13.39 17.70
C ALA A 131 10.88 -13.54 19.08
N ASP A 132 10.29 -12.92 20.11
CA ASP A 132 10.71 -13.16 21.49
C ASP A 132 10.36 -14.62 21.87
N GLU A 133 11.36 -15.37 22.34
CA GLU A 133 11.18 -16.74 22.88
C GLU A 133 10.30 -16.76 24.15
N HIS A 134 10.09 -15.59 24.78
CA HIS A 134 9.32 -15.43 26.02
C HIS A 134 8.42 -14.18 25.97
N LYS A 135 7.22 -14.33 25.40
CA LYS A 135 6.02 -13.52 25.67
C LYS A 135 4.84 -14.13 24.92
N GLU A 136 4.17 -15.07 25.56
CA GLU A 136 2.77 -15.37 25.31
C GLU A 136 1.94 -14.11 25.63
N PRO A 137 0.99 -13.71 24.77
CA PRO A 137 -0.23 -13.12 25.25
C PRO A 137 -1.27 -14.22 25.43
N GLU A 138 -1.89 -14.23 26.61
CA GLU A 138 -3.18 -14.85 26.85
C GLU A 138 -4.19 -14.40 25.79
N SER A 139 -4.68 -15.35 25.00
CA SER A 139 -6.07 -15.52 24.52
C SER A 139 -6.04 -16.16 23.15
N ASP A 140 -6.26 -17.47 23.12
CA ASP A 140 -7.01 -18.19 22.07
C ASP A 140 -7.28 -19.61 22.61
N ASN A 141 -8.07 -19.66 23.68
CA ASN A 141 -8.83 -20.86 24.01
C ASN A 141 -9.99 -20.95 23.03
N GLU A 142 -9.75 -21.45 21.81
CA GLU A 142 -10.82 -21.95 20.94
C GLU A 142 -10.23 -22.78 19.78
N SER A 143 -9.74 -23.99 20.09
CA SER A 143 -9.85 -25.19 19.22
C SER A 143 -8.97 -26.34 19.73
N SER A 144 -9.22 -26.81 20.95
CA SER A 144 -8.75 -28.13 21.39
C SER A 144 -9.75 -28.74 22.36
N THR A 145 -10.94 -29.03 21.84
CA THR A 145 -11.87 -30.00 22.42
C THR A 145 -12.22 -30.99 21.31
N LEU A 146 -12.37 -32.27 21.69
CA LEU A 146 -12.42 -33.51 20.89
C LEU A 146 -11.04 -34.21 20.90
N SER A 147 -10.79 -35.28 21.66
CA SER A 147 -11.69 -36.34 22.13
C SER A 147 -11.05 -37.11 23.29
N ASP A 148 -11.50 -36.86 24.52
CA ASP A 148 -11.39 -37.83 25.62
C ASP A 148 -12.81 -38.27 25.96
N THR A 149 -13.26 -39.34 25.32
CA THR A 149 -14.45 -40.06 25.78
C THR A 149 -13.99 -41.08 26.80
N THR A 150 -14.10 -40.70 28.07
CA THR A 150 -14.14 -41.63 29.19
C THR A 150 -15.33 -42.58 29.02
N THR A 151 -15.06 -43.82 28.64
CA THR A 151 -15.86 -44.96 29.07
C THR A 151 -15.00 -45.79 30.02
N SER A 152 -15.26 -45.60 31.31
CA SER A 152 -14.90 -46.57 32.33
C SER A 152 -15.66 -47.86 32.07
N ASP A 153 -14.95 -48.97 31.87
CA ASP A 153 -15.42 -50.28 32.31
C ASP A 153 -14.23 -51.17 32.62
N LEU A 154 -14.28 -51.76 33.81
CA LEU A 154 -13.28 -52.67 34.36
C LEU A 154 -13.27 -54.00 33.58
N SER A 155 -12.11 -54.40 33.08
CA SER A 155 -11.70 -55.80 33.07
C SER A 155 -10.19 -55.92 32.92
N GLY A 156 -9.59 -56.59 33.90
CA GLY A 156 -8.15 -56.80 33.96
C GLY A 156 -7.64 -57.65 32.80
N SER A 157 -6.53 -57.21 32.24
CA SER A 157 -5.56 -58.09 31.59
C SER A 157 -4.19 -57.44 31.73
N ILE A 158 -3.36 -58.03 32.58
CA ILE A 158 -1.93 -57.70 32.67
C ILE A 158 -1.32 -58.17 31.36
N THR A 159 -1.17 -57.26 30.41
CA THR A 159 -0.28 -57.45 29.27
C THR A 159 1.02 -56.74 29.60
N VAL A 160 2.09 -57.53 29.70
CA VAL A 160 3.46 -57.06 29.86
C VAL A 160 3.73 -56.07 28.74
N THR A 161 3.75 -54.79 29.09
CA THR A 161 4.02 -53.72 28.14
C THR A 161 5.51 -53.74 27.87
N GLU A 162 5.91 -54.20 26.68
CA GLU A 162 7.26 -53.96 26.17
C GLU A 162 7.60 -52.47 26.31
N PRO A 163 8.86 -52.12 26.65
CA PRO A 163 9.24 -50.72 26.75
C PRO A 163 9.04 -50.07 25.39
N LYS A 164 8.03 -49.19 25.28
CA LYS A 164 7.83 -48.34 24.10
C LYS A 164 9.16 -47.68 23.79
N LYS A 165 9.76 -48.03 22.63
CA LYS A 165 10.91 -47.31 22.07
C LYS A 165 10.60 -45.81 22.13
N PRO A 166 11.57 -44.94 22.49
CA PRO A 166 11.30 -43.51 22.63
C PRO A 166 10.71 -43.02 21.31
N GLU A 167 9.43 -42.68 21.34
CA GLU A 167 8.74 -42.11 20.20
C GLU A 167 9.46 -40.81 19.87
N PHE A 168 10.12 -40.82 18.72
CA PHE A 168 10.81 -39.69 18.15
C PHE A 168 9.90 -38.47 18.22
N SER A 169 10.24 -37.51 19.10
CA SER A 169 9.33 -36.42 19.44
C SER A 169 9.09 -35.57 18.19
N LYS A 170 7.84 -35.63 17.69
CA LYS A 170 7.41 -34.98 16.44
C LYS A 170 7.86 -33.53 16.34
N ARG A 171 7.92 -32.83 17.47
CA ARG A 171 8.37 -31.44 17.61
C ARG A 171 9.81 -31.23 17.13
N TYR A 172 10.74 -32.10 17.52
CA TYR A 172 12.13 -31.94 17.13
C TYR A 172 12.34 -32.20 15.65
N PHE A 173 11.70 -33.22 15.10
CA PHE A 173 11.77 -33.47 13.67
C PHE A 173 11.24 -32.30 12.84
N TYR A 174 10.15 -31.66 13.28
CA TYR A 174 9.65 -30.46 12.62
C TYR A 174 10.70 -29.35 12.59
N LYS A 175 11.36 -29.09 13.74
CA LYS A 175 12.45 -28.10 13.80
C LYS A 175 13.64 -28.46 12.89
N PHE A 176 14.05 -29.72 12.85
CA PHE A 176 15.13 -30.16 11.96
C PHE A 176 14.73 -30.03 10.49
N THR A 177 13.53 -30.49 10.13
CA THR A 177 13.03 -30.38 8.76
C THR A 177 12.94 -28.93 8.33
N GLU A 178 12.42 -28.05 9.19
CA GLU A 178 12.30 -26.62 8.93
C GLU A 178 13.67 -25.99 8.66
N LYS A 179 14.62 -26.20 9.59
CA LYS A 179 15.98 -25.68 9.47
C LYS A 179 16.64 -26.15 8.18
N GLU A 180 16.63 -27.46 7.94
CA GLU A 180 17.32 -28.09 6.81
C GLU A 180 16.64 -27.73 5.48
N SER A 181 15.32 -27.54 5.45
CA SER A 181 14.61 -27.10 4.24
C SER A 181 15.09 -25.73 3.80
N ILE A 182 15.25 -24.82 4.76
CA ILE A 182 15.77 -23.47 4.52
C ILE A 182 17.24 -23.55 4.10
N ASP A 183 18.06 -24.36 4.77
CA ASP A 183 19.50 -24.46 4.47
C ASP A 183 19.77 -25.05 3.08
N GLN A 184 19.00 -26.06 2.68
CA GLN A 184 19.05 -26.61 1.31
C GLN A 184 18.62 -25.56 0.27
N TYR A 185 17.58 -24.78 0.56
CA TYR A 185 17.15 -23.69 -0.31
C TYR A 185 18.26 -22.65 -0.49
N LEU A 186 18.88 -22.20 0.61
CA LEU A 186 19.98 -21.24 0.60
C LEU A 186 21.17 -21.75 -0.20
N THR A 187 21.54 -23.01 0.00
CA THR A 187 22.64 -23.68 -0.72
C THR A 187 22.36 -23.75 -2.22
N LYS A 188 21.15 -24.18 -2.61
CA LYS A 188 20.69 -24.25 -4.00
C LYS A 188 20.78 -22.89 -4.71
N HIS A 189 20.48 -21.81 -3.99
CA HIS A 189 20.49 -20.45 -4.52
C HIS A 189 21.78 -19.66 -4.25
N GLN A 190 22.80 -20.29 -3.66
CA GLN A 190 24.09 -19.68 -3.31
C GLN A 190 23.97 -18.44 -2.42
N ILE A 191 22.99 -18.45 -1.50
CA ILE A 191 22.72 -17.35 -0.57
C ILE A 191 23.49 -17.61 0.72
N PRO A 192 24.36 -16.69 1.18
CA PRO A 192 25.05 -16.85 2.46
C PRO A 192 24.08 -16.90 3.64
N GLU A 193 24.27 -17.85 4.57
CA GLU A 193 23.45 -17.99 5.78
C GLU A 193 23.42 -16.74 6.66
N VAL A 194 24.47 -15.91 6.60
CA VAL A 194 24.55 -14.67 7.38
C VAL A 194 23.45 -13.66 7.00
N ASN A 195 22.91 -13.78 5.79
CA ASN A 195 21.89 -12.86 5.28
C ASN A 195 20.46 -13.26 5.68
N ILE A 196 20.27 -14.46 6.24
CA ILE A 196 18.96 -14.93 6.67
C ILE A 196 18.73 -14.64 8.15
N ILE A 197 17.53 -14.18 8.47
CA ILE A 197 17.07 -13.98 9.85
C ILE A 197 15.98 -15.00 10.11
N ARG A 198 16.12 -15.84 11.14
CA ARG A 198 15.14 -16.86 11.51
C ARG A 198 14.12 -16.35 12.52
N GLU A 199 12.94 -16.99 12.51
CA GLU A 199 11.83 -16.76 13.43
C GLU A 199 11.49 -15.27 13.55
N VAL A 200 10.92 -14.70 12.49
CA VAL A 200 10.63 -13.26 12.44
C VAL A 200 9.15 -12.95 12.49
N GLN A 201 8.81 -11.78 13.01
CA GLN A 201 7.46 -11.23 13.03
C GLN A 201 7.49 -9.78 12.54
N PHE A 202 6.36 -9.25 12.07
CA PHE A 202 6.28 -7.82 11.76
C PHE A 202 6.41 -6.96 13.03
N ALA A 203 6.98 -5.76 12.88
CA ALA A 203 7.14 -4.82 13.98
C ALA A 203 5.77 -4.33 14.52
N PRO A 204 5.66 -4.05 15.83
CA PRO A 204 4.43 -3.53 16.43
C PRO A 204 3.93 -2.21 15.83
N ALA A 205 4.80 -1.46 15.14
CA ALA A 205 4.42 -0.22 14.43
C ALA A 205 3.34 -0.44 13.34
N PHE A 206 3.11 -1.69 12.92
CA PHE A 206 2.02 -2.04 12.00
C PHE A 206 0.70 -2.37 12.69
N GLN A 207 0.63 -2.38 14.02
CA GLN A 207 -0.60 -2.61 14.79
C GLN A 207 -1.49 -1.36 14.74
N GLY A 208 -2.82 -1.56 14.61
CA GLY A 208 -3.81 -0.48 14.54
C GLY A 208 -4.03 0.15 13.16
N LEU A 209 -3.29 -0.27 12.14
CA LEU A 209 -3.54 0.13 10.74
C LEU A 209 -4.61 -0.73 10.07
N ASP A 210 -4.59 -2.05 10.31
CA ASP A 210 -5.52 -3.03 9.77
C ASP A 210 -5.68 -4.19 10.79
N PRO A 211 -6.91 -4.68 11.07
CA PRO A 211 -7.15 -5.80 11.97
C PRO A 211 -6.35 -7.07 11.62
N ILE A 212 -6.03 -7.28 10.35
CA ILE A 212 -5.23 -8.43 9.90
C ILE A 212 -3.79 -8.33 10.42
N MET A 213 -3.23 -7.12 10.55
CA MET A 213 -1.87 -6.89 11.05
C MET A 213 -1.75 -7.10 12.57
N GLU A 214 -2.87 -7.13 13.31
CA GLU A 214 -2.89 -7.33 14.77
C GLU A 214 -2.61 -8.78 15.18
N ARG A 215 -3.00 -9.76 14.36
CA ARG A 215 -2.72 -11.18 14.65
C ARG A 215 -1.22 -11.39 14.83
N LYS A 216 -0.74 -12.21 15.75
CA LYS A 216 0.69 -12.54 15.82
C LYS A 216 1.00 -13.63 14.80
N ILE A 217 1.87 -13.37 13.83
CA ILE A 217 2.37 -14.38 12.89
C ILE A 217 3.88 -14.33 12.90
N ILE A 218 4.48 -15.50 13.09
CA ILE A 218 5.91 -15.74 13.01
C ILE A 218 6.15 -16.47 11.69
N PHE A 219 7.10 -15.97 10.92
CA PHE A 219 7.65 -16.62 9.74
C PHE A 219 8.92 -17.35 10.13
N ASP A 220 9.16 -18.52 9.54
CA ASP A 220 10.31 -19.36 9.86
C ASP A 220 11.63 -18.65 9.52
N ALA A 221 11.64 -17.86 8.43
CA ALA A 221 12.76 -16.98 8.13
C ALA A 221 12.41 -15.77 7.25
N TYR A 222 13.38 -14.87 7.13
CA TYR A 222 13.32 -13.66 6.32
C TYR A 222 14.67 -13.35 5.69
N LEU A 223 14.63 -12.91 4.43
CA LEU A 223 15.78 -12.48 3.64
C LEU A 223 15.45 -11.17 2.95
N LYS A 224 16.33 -10.18 3.12
CA LYS A 224 16.26 -8.93 2.38
C LYS A 224 17.26 -8.94 1.23
N THR A 225 16.80 -8.55 0.05
CA THR A 225 17.66 -8.22 -1.09
C THR A 225 17.45 -6.76 -1.48
N ASP A 226 18.25 -6.25 -2.41
CA ASP A 226 18.14 -4.87 -2.89
C ASP A 226 16.81 -4.59 -3.62
N ILE A 227 16.19 -5.63 -4.18
CA ILE A 227 15.03 -5.50 -5.07
C ILE A 227 13.75 -6.02 -4.41
N LYS A 228 13.87 -7.05 -3.56
CA LYS A 228 12.75 -7.78 -2.97
C LYS A 228 13.05 -8.23 -1.55
N GLU A 229 11.98 -8.36 -0.78
CA GLU A 229 12.01 -9.00 0.53
C GLU A 229 11.30 -10.36 0.47
N PHE A 230 11.91 -11.38 1.05
CA PHE A 230 11.41 -12.74 1.06
C PHE A 230 11.12 -13.19 2.47
N PHE A 231 9.92 -13.71 2.69
CA PHE A 231 9.51 -14.38 3.90
C PHE A 231 9.44 -15.88 3.61
N PHE A 232 9.87 -16.73 4.54
CA PHE A 232 9.90 -18.17 4.37
C PHE A 232 8.94 -18.84 5.34
N GLU A 233 8.26 -19.87 4.84
CA GLU A 233 7.43 -20.77 5.64
C GLU A 233 7.64 -22.21 5.14
N VAL A 234 7.84 -23.15 6.06
CA VAL A 234 7.99 -24.58 5.78
C VAL A 234 6.70 -25.30 6.11
N LEU A 235 6.06 -25.85 5.07
CA LEU A 235 4.76 -26.50 5.22
C LEU A 235 4.92 -28.02 5.37
N LEU A 236 4.63 -28.52 6.57
CA LEU A 236 4.82 -29.94 6.91
C LEU A 236 3.52 -30.78 6.82
N THR A 237 2.37 -30.12 6.83
CA THR A 237 1.03 -30.74 6.71
C THR A 237 0.08 -29.75 6.05
N ILE A 238 -0.88 -30.23 5.24
CA ILE A 238 -2.00 -29.42 4.76
C ILE A 238 -3.24 -29.71 5.61
N SER A 239 -3.78 -28.69 6.26
CA SER A 239 -5.12 -28.68 6.87
C SER A 239 -5.87 -27.39 6.49
N PRO A 240 -7.20 -27.32 6.69
CA PRO A 240 -7.94 -26.07 6.50
C PRO A 240 -7.36 -24.91 7.33
N MET A 241 -6.88 -25.18 8.54
CA MET A 241 -6.22 -24.18 9.39
C MET A 241 -4.89 -23.70 8.81
N THR A 242 -4.07 -24.59 8.22
CA THR A 242 -2.82 -24.15 7.59
C THR A 242 -3.08 -23.30 6.35
N LEU A 243 -4.13 -23.60 5.58
CA LEU A 243 -4.52 -22.79 4.43
C LEU A 243 -4.99 -21.39 4.86
N ASP A 244 -5.80 -21.30 5.92
CA ASP A 244 -6.20 -20.00 6.49
C ASP A 244 -4.97 -19.22 7.00
N ARG A 245 -4.05 -19.88 7.71
CA ARG A 245 -2.79 -19.26 8.14
C ARG A 245 -1.98 -18.70 6.96
N ILE A 246 -1.82 -19.46 5.87
CA ILE A 246 -1.14 -19.00 4.66
C ILE A 246 -1.87 -17.79 4.06
N TYR A 247 -3.20 -17.82 4.02
CA TYR A 247 -3.99 -16.68 3.52
C TYR A 247 -3.74 -15.41 4.35
N VAL A 248 -3.70 -15.52 5.67
CA VAL A 248 -3.38 -14.39 6.56
C VAL A 248 -1.93 -13.94 6.34
N GLN A 249 -0.97 -14.86 6.23
CA GLN A 249 0.43 -14.55 5.92
C GLN A 249 0.58 -13.73 4.63
N LEU A 250 -0.07 -14.19 3.55
CA LEU A 250 -0.04 -13.50 2.25
C LEU A 250 -0.70 -12.12 2.33
N SER A 251 -1.82 -12.02 3.03
CA SER A 251 -2.50 -10.73 3.23
C SER A 251 -1.57 -9.73 3.94
N LYS A 252 -0.90 -10.16 5.00
CA LYS A 252 0.07 -9.32 5.71
C LYS A 252 1.26 -8.92 4.86
N ILE A 253 1.84 -9.84 4.10
CA ILE A 253 2.95 -9.54 3.20
C ILE A 253 2.52 -8.52 2.14
N ASN A 254 1.30 -8.64 1.62
CA ASN A 254 0.74 -7.67 0.68
C ASN A 254 0.55 -6.28 1.32
N TYR A 255 0.02 -6.21 2.54
CA TYR A 255 -0.10 -4.93 3.26
C TYR A 255 1.26 -4.31 3.58
N TYR A 256 2.20 -5.11 4.06
CA TYR A 256 3.58 -4.71 4.30
C TYR A 256 4.22 -4.16 3.01
N SER A 257 4.07 -4.88 1.90
CA SER A 257 4.56 -4.48 0.57
C SER A 257 3.99 -3.12 0.14
N LYS A 258 2.68 -2.90 0.33
CA LYS A 258 2.01 -1.64 0.01
C LYS A 258 2.46 -0.50 0.92
N ALA A 259 2.54 -0.73 2.23
CA ALA A 259 2.90 0.28 3.21
C ALA A 259 4.35 0.76 3.05
N LYS A 260 5.26 -0.14 2.68
CA LYS A 260 6.67 0.19 2.46
C LYS A 260 7.02 0.54 1.02
N HIS A 261 6.10 0.36 0.07
CA HIS A 261 6.38 0.48 -1.36
C HIS A 261 7.55 -0.41 -1.84
N ILE A 262 7.69 -1.60 -1.25
CA ILE A 262 8.73 -2.60 -1.59
C ILE A 262 8.04 -3.88 -2.05
N LYS A 263 8.61 -4.59 -3.01
CA LYS A 263 8.11 -5.91 -3.41
C LYS A 263 8.46 -6.95 -2.34
N ALA A 264 7.44 -7.59 -1.76
CA ALA A 264 7.61 -8.66 -0.80
C ALA A 264 6.91 -9.93 -1.25
N GLN A 265 7.50 -11.10 -0.97
CA GLN A 265 7.03 -12.40 -1.43
C GLN A 265 7.18 -13.47 -0.34
N LEU A 266 6.21 -14.39 -0.25
CA LEU A 266 6.31 -15.60 0.56
C LEU A 266 6.95 -16.73 -0.27
N ILE A 267 7.99 -17.36 0.25
CA ILE A 267 8.56 -18.60 -0.27
C ILE A 267 8.06 -19.73 0.64
N LEU A 268 7.15 -20.52 0.09
CA LEU A 268 6.58 -21.68 0.76
C LEU A 268 7.39 -22.93 0.39
N LEU A 269 8.13 -23.47 1.34
CA LEU A 269 8.94 -24.66 1.19
C LEU A 269 8.12 -25.89 1.57
N ILE A 270 8.01 -26.85 0.65
CA ILE A 270 7.32 -28.12 0.88
C ILE A 270 8.38 -29.23 0.92
N PRO A 271 8.67 -29.82 2.09
CA PRO A 271 9.57 -30.94 2.21
C PRO A 271 8.92 -32.20 1.62
N GLU A 272 9.58 -32.79 0.64
CA GLU A 272 9.23 -34.07 0.02
C GLU A 272 10.14 -35.16 0.58
N PHE A 273 9.52 -36.21 1.13
CA PHE A 273 10.22 -37.33 1.75
C PHE A 273 10.18 -38.56 0.84
N PRO A 274 11.17 -39.45 0.94
CA PRO A 274 11.23 -40.66 0.13
C PRO A 274 10.09 -41.62 0.51
N ALA A 275 9.57 -42.36 -0.46
CA ALA A 275 8.38 -43.20 -0.31
C ALA A 275 8.54 -44.29 0.75
N GLU A 276 9.78 -44.73 1.00
CA GLU A 276 10.14 -45.72 2.01
C GLU A 276 10.01 -45.19 3.45
N TYR A 277 9.87 -43.88 3.62
CA TYR A 277 9.65 -43.28 4.94
C TYR A 277 8.17 -43.36 5.34
N GLU A 278 7.83 -44.37 6.14
CA GLU A 278 6.47 -44.62 6.66
C GLU A 278 5.96 -43.56 7.67
N GLY A 279 6.75 -42.50 7.94
CA GLY A 279 6.47 -41.57 9.02
C GLY A 279 5.42 -40.49 8.72
N ARG A 280 5.08 -40.19 7.44
CA ARG A 280 4.29 -38.99 7.11
C ARG A 280 3.42 -39.08 5.86
N GLN A 281 2.36 -38.27 5.90
CA GLN A 281 1.50 -38.02 4.74
C GLN A 281 2.26 -37.20 3.71
N HIS A 282 2.30 -37.71 2.48
CA HIS A 282 2.82 -36.94 1.36
C HIS A 282 1.89 -35.76 1.09
N ILE A 283 2.44 -34.56 1.20
CA ILE A 283 1.75 -33.34 0.80
C ILE A 283 1.54 -33.41 -0.71
N ARG A 284 0.31 -33.17 -1.17
CA ARG A 284 0.02 -32.97 -2.59
C ARG A 284 0.18 -31.49 -2.92
N PRO A 285 1.30 -31.05 -3.51
CA PRO A 285 1.56 -29.65 -3.76
C PRO A 285 0.50 -29.04 -4.71
N GLU A 286 -0.14 -29.85 -5.55
CA GLU A 286 -1.17 -29.42 -6.50
C GLU A 286 -2.32 -28.70 -5.80
N ARG A 287 -2.73 -29.16 -4.62
CA ARG A 287 -3.82 -28.53 -3.85
C ARG A 287 -3.49 -27.12 -3.42
N ILE A 288 -2.24 -26.86 -3.04
CA ILE A 288 -1.78 -25.53 -2.63
C ILE A 288 -1.65 -24.65 -3.86
N ILE A 289 -1.08 -25.20 -4.94
CA ILE A 289 -0.93 -24.52 -6.22
C ILE A 289 -2.31 -24.06 -6.73
N GLU A 290 -3.33 -24.92 -6.68
CA GLU A 290 -4.71 -24.60 -7.07
C GLU A 290 -5.32 -23.53 -6.15
N ALA A 291 -5.23 -23.71 -4.83
CA ALA A 291 -5.82 -22.79 -3.85
C ALA A 291 -5.24 -21.37 -3.94
N PHE A 292 -3.96 -21.23 -4.28
CA PHE A 292 -3.25 -19.95 -4.30
C PHE A 292 -2.82 -19.49 -5.70
N GLN A 293 -3.44 -20.01 -6.77
CA GLN A 293 -3.18 -19.59 -8.16
C GLN A 293 -3.13 -18.05 -8.33
N PRO A 294 -4.10 -17.27 -7.81
CA PRO A 294 -4.06 -15.82 -7.95
C PRO A 294 -2.88 -15.15 -7.25
N ALA A 295 -2.42 -15.70 -6.12
CA ALA A 295 -1.27 -15.16 -5.39
C ALA A 295 0.05 -15.51 -6.10
N ILE A 296 0.11 -16.69 -6.74
CA ILE A 296 1.25 -17.12 -7.55
C ILE A 296 1.39 -16.22 -8.77
N SER A 297 0.29 -15.96 -9.50
CA SER A 297 0.31 -15.12 -10.69
C SER A 297 0.66 -13.66 -10.40
N ASN A 298 0.32 -13.17 -9.21
CA ASN A 298 0.70 -11.84 -8.72
C ASN A 298 2.07 -11.79 -8.03
N ASP A 299 2.87 -12.87 -8.09
CA ASP A 299 4.22 -12.95 -7.52
C ASP A 299 4.28 -12.70 -6.00
N LEU A 300 3.16 -12.95 -5.29
CA LEU A 300 3.04 -12.81 -3.84
C LEU A 300 3.48 -14.06 -3.09
N ILE A 301 3.36 -15.23 -3.73
CA ILE A 301 3.85 -16.52 -3.22
C ILE A 301 4.64 -17.27 -4.28
N ARG A 302 5.69 -17.96 -3.86
CA ARG A 302 6.42 -18.96 -4.64
C ARG A 302 6.44 -20.27 -3.85
N ILE A 303 6.14 -21.37 -4.52
CA ILE A 303 6.13 -22.70 -3.92
C ILE A 303 7.37 -23.44 -4.44
N GLU A 304 8.18 -23.97 -3.53
CA GLU A 304 9.38 -24.73 -3.84
C GLU A 304 9.35 -26.07 -3.10
N ILE A 305 9.66 -27.14 -3.82
CA ILE A 305 9.72 -28.48 -3.25
C ILE A 305 11.17 -28.77 -2.87
N VAL A 306 11.37 -29.22 -1.64
CA VAL A 306 12.69 -29.57 -1.09
C VAL A 306 12.74 -31.06 -0.85
N GLN A 307 13.59 -31.77 -1.58
CA GLN A 307 13.66 -33.23 -1.55
C GLN A 307 14.66 -33.71 -0.50
N PHE A 308 14.22 -34.60 0.37
CA PHE A 308 15.05 -35.24 1.38
C PHE A 308 15.31 -36.71 1.03
N THR A 309 16.47 -37.21 1.45
CA THR A 309 16.85 -38.62 1.32
C THR A 309 16.64 -39.37 2.63
N LEU A 310 16.66 -40.71 2.58
CA LEU A 310 16.63 -41.54 3.80
C LEU A 310 17.85 -41.29 4.70
N GLU A 311 19.00 -40.97 4.09
CA GLU A 311 20.23 -40.65 4.81
C GLU A 311 20.08 -39.38 5.66
N ASP A 312 19.39 -38.35 5.15
CA ASP A 312 19.10 -37.13 5.89
C ASP A 312 18.23 -37.42 7.12
N ILE A 313 17.20 -38.24 6.95
CA ILE A 313 16.29 -38.63 8.02
C ILE A 313 17.03 -39.42 9.10
N ASP A 314 17.88 -40.36 8.70
CA ASP A 314 18.66 -41.17 9.64
C ASP A 314 19.77 -40.36 10.33
N ARG A 315 20.32 -39.33 9.67
CA ARG A 315 21.20 -38.33 10.30
C ARG A 315 20.47 -37.61 11.43
N TRP A 316 19.28 -37.08 11.17
CA TRP A 316 18.49 -36.37 12.19
C TRP A 316 18.10 -37.27 13.37
N LYS A 317 17.77 -38.55 13.11
CA LYS A 317 17.51 -39.53 14.18
C LYS A 317 18.72 -39.77 15.08
N LYS A 318 19.92 -39.79 14.51
CA LYS A 318 21.16 -39.96 15.30
C LYS A 318 21.48 -38.73 16.13
N GLU A 319 21.33 -37.53 15.55
CA GLU A 319 21.55 -36.26 16.27
C GLU A 319 20.58 -36.06 17.43
N LEU A 320 19.36 -36.62 17.35
CA LEU A 320 18.35 -36.54 18.41
C LEU A 320 18.53 -37.53 19.56
N ASN A 321 19.28 -38.59 19.34
CA ASN A 321 19.55 -39.63 20.34
C ASN A 321 20.87 -39.41 21.12
N ASN A 322 21.64 -38.38 20.74
CA ASN A 322 22.86 -37.94 21.43
C ASN A 322 22.57 -36.73 22.31
#